data_AF-V2XVS3-F1
#
_entry.id   AF-V2XVS3-F1
#
_cell.length_a   1.000
_cell.length_b   1.000
_cell.length_c   1.000
_cell.angle_alpha   90.00
_cell.angle_beta   90.00
_cell.angle_gamma   90.00
#
_symmetry.space_group_name_H-M   'P 1'
#
loop_
_entity.id
_entity.type
_entity.pdbx_description
1 polymer ?
#
loop_
_entity_poly.entity_id
_entity_poly.type
_entity_poly.pdbx_seq_one_letter_code
_entity_poly.pdbx_strand_id
1 'polypeptide(L)'
;MEQWLYVTFIEKTKTYNKLTKAAVERHVANLRQLDEEGHIELAGVFKGYPGVAGMYILKAESLEAAEELCKREPLVAEGFATYKLKALQPANKENNYLL
;
A
#
# COMPACT_ATOMS: atom_id res chain seq x y z
N MET A 1 15.25 1.88 17.90
CA MET A 1 15.45 1.77 16.44
C MET A 1 14.48 2.72 15.79
N GLU A 2 14.91 3.50 14.81
CA GLU A 2 13.98 4.35 14.05
C GLU A 2 12.98 3.45 13.32
N GLN A 3 11.71 3.59 13.64
CA GLN A 3 10.65 2.82 12.99
C GLN A 3 10.24 3.55 11.72
N TRP A 4 10.75 3.10 10.57
CA TRP A 4 10.30 3.56 9.27
C TRP A 4 9.01 2.85 8.88
N LEU A 5 8.05 3.61 8.36
CA LEU A 5 6.87 3.09 7.69
C LEU A 5 6.96 3.40 6.20
N TYR A 6 6.27 2.62 5.37
CA TYR A 6 6.28 2.82 3.93
C TYR A 6 4.87 3.06 3.43
N VAL A 7 4.62 4.27 2.95
CA VAL A 7 3.29 4.67 2.45
C VAL A 7 3.23 4.40 0.96
N THR A 8 2.25 3.61 0.56
CA THR A 8 1.94 3.33 -0.84
C THR A 8 0.55 3.84 -1.20
N PHE A 9 0.47 4.65 -2.24
CA PHE A 9 -0.78 5.02 -2.88
C PHE A 9 -0.99 4.12 -4.09
N ILE A 10 -2.13 3.45 -4.16
CA ILE A 10 -2.53 2.65 -5.32
C ILE A 10 -3.31 3.56 -6.27
N GLU A 11 -2.69 3.95 -7.38
CA GLU A 11 -3.24 4.89 -8.37
C GLU A 11 -3.89 4.12 -9.52
N LYS A 12 -5.12 4.49 -9.88
CA LYS A 12 -5.89 3.85 -10.95
C LYS A 12 -5.24 4.15 -12.30
N THR A 13 -5.04 3.12 -13.12
CA THR A 13 -4.70 3.34 -14.53
C THR A 13 -5.98 3.54 -15.36
N LYS A 14 -5.79 3.76 -16.68
CA LYS A 14 -6.91 3.83 -17.64
C LYS A 14 -7.69 2.52 -17.76
N THR A 15 -7.14 1.39 -17.33
CA THR A 15 -7.79 0.07 -17.42
C THR A 15 -8.53 -0.32 -16.15
N TYR A 16 -8.45 0.50 -15.08
CA TYR A 16 -9.11 0.21 -13.80
C TYR A 16 -10.63 0.00 -13.92
N ASN A 17 -11.28 0.62 -14.90
CA ASN A 17 -12.70 0.42 -15.18
C ASN A 17 -13.05 -1.00 -15.71
N LYS A 18 -12.05 -1.80 -16.08
CA LYS A 18 -12.19 -3.20 -16.51
C LYS A 18 -11.98 -4.19 -15.36
N LEU A 19 -11.88 -3.70 -14.13
CA LEU A 19 -11.65 -4.54 -12.96
C LEU A 19 -12.76 -5.57 -12.80
N THR A 20 -12.38 -6.83 -12.60
CA THR A 20 -13.31 -7.94 -12.42
C THR A 20 -13.41 -8.32 -10.95
N LYS A 21 -14.50 -9.01 -10.57
CA LYS A 21 -14.63 -9.58 -9.21
C LYS A 21 -13.45 -10.48 -8.87
N ALA A 22 -12.97 -11.30 -9.81
CA ALA A 22 -11.85 -12.19 -9.59
C ALA A 22 -10.54 -11.43 -9.31
N ALA A 23 -10.31 -10.29 -9.97
CA ALA A 23 -9.17 -9.42 -9.69
C ALA A 23 -9.27 -8.78 -8.30
N VAL A 24 -10.48 -8.36 -7.90
CA VAL A 24 -10.73 -7.88 -6.53
C VAL A 24 -10.49 -8.96 -5.49
N GLU A 25 -10.92 -10.20 -5.74
CA GLU A 25 -10.71 -11.33 -4.83
C GLU A 25 -9.21 -11.63 -4.62
N ARG A 26 -8.39 -11.56 -5.68
CA ARG A 26 -6.93 -11.68 -5.58
C ARG A 26 -6.32 -10.55 -4.77
N HIS A 27 -6.72 -9.31 -5.04
CA HIS A 27 -6.30 -8.14 -4.26
C HIS A 27 -6.62 -8.29 -2.77
N VAL A 28 -7.83 -8.73 -2.43
CA VAL A 28 -8.23 -8.97 -1.03
C VAL A 28 -7.44 -10.13 -0.41
N ALA A 29 -7.18 -11.21 -1.15
CA ALA A 29 -6.35 -12.31 -0.68
C ALA A 29 -4.91 -11.85 -0.36
N ASN A 30 -4.32 -11.02 -1.23
CA ASN A 30 -3.01 -10.40 -0.99
C ASN A 30 -3.03 -9.52 0.27
N LEU A 31 -4.07 -8.70 0.47
CA LEU A 31 -4.20 -7.90 1.69
C LEU A 31 -4.25 -8.74 2.97
N ARG A 32 -4.99 -9.86 2.96
CA ARG A 32 -5.04 -10.78 4.12
C ARG A 32 -3.69 -11.39 4.40
N GLN A 33 -2.98 -11.83 3.35
CA GLN A 33 -1.64 -12.39 3.50
C GLN A 33 -0.67 -11.36 4.09
N LEU A 34 -0.66 -10.13 3.58
CA LEU A 34 0.19 -9.07 4.13
C LEU A 34 -0.12 -8.75 5.60
N ASP A 35 -1.39 -8.82 5.99
CA ASP A 35 -1.81 -8.61 7.39
C ASP A 35 -1.34 -9.76 8.29
N GLU A 36 -1.52 -11.01 7.84
CA GLU A 36 -1.04 -12.23 8.53
C GLU A 36 0.49 -12.24 8.68
N GLU A 37 1.22 -11.75 7.67
CA GLU A 37 2.69 -11.61 7.67
C GLU A 37 3.17 -10.38 8.50
N GLY A 38 2.26 -9.56 9.02
CA GLY A 38 2.58 -8.39 9.84
C GLY A 38 3.09 -7.17 9.05
N HIS A 39 2.90 -7.17 7.73
CA HIS A 39 3.32 -6.08 6.84
C HIS A 39 2.35 -4.90 6.82
N ILE A 40 1.11 -5.04 7.29
CA ILE A 40 0.12 -3.95 7.33
C ILE A 40 0.21 -3.18 8.66
N GLU A 41 0.47 -1.87 8.58
CA GLU A 41 0.19 -0.94 9.69
C GLU A 41 -1.22 -0.37 9.54
N LEU A 42 -1.60 0.02 8.32
CA LEU A 42 -2.94 0.53 8.00
C LEU A 42 -3.22 0.32 6.52
N ALA A 43 -4.43 -0.08 6.15
CA ALA A 43 -4.88 -0.14 4.76
C ALA A 43 -6.31 0.38 4.61
N GLY A 44 -6.60 1.06 3.51
CA GLY A 44 -7.95 1.57 3.28
C GLY A 44 -8.18 2.22 1.92
N VAL A 45 -9.47 2.40 1.61
CA VAL A 45 -9.93 3.15 0.45
C VAL A 45 -10.28 4.58 0.86
N PHE A 46 -10.06 5.53 -0.04
CA PHE A 46 -10.43 6.92 0.20
C PHE A 46 -11.87 7.21 -0.24
N LYS A 47 -12.58 7.98 0.59
CA LYS A 47 -13.87 8.57 0.20
C LYS A 47 -13.61 9.89 -0.52
N GLY A 48 -14.06 9.98 -1.78
CA GLY A 48 -13.98 11.24 -2.54
C GLY A 48 -12.58 11.62 -3.02
N TYR A 49 -11.70 10.64 -3.27
CA TYR A 49 -10.37 10.87 -3.85
C TYR A 49 -10.26 10.24 -5.25
N PRO A 50 -10.62 10.98 -6.32
CA PRO A 50 -10.53 10.49 -7.70
C PRO A 50 -9.09 10.10 -8.08
N GLY A 51 -8.95 9.08 -8.93
CA GLY A 51 -7.65 8.60 -9.40
C GLY A 51 -6.92 7.65 -8.43
N VAL A 52 -7.33 7.56 -7.16
CA VAL A 52 -6.72 6.65 -6.18
C VAL A 52 -7.69 5.50 -5.87
N ALA A 53 -7.19 4.27 -5.88
CA ALA A 53 -7.93 3.06 -5.52
C ALA A 53 -7.86 2.80 -4.01
N GLY A 54 -6.73 3.12 -3.37
CA GLY A 54 -6.54 2.99 -1.93
C GLY A 54 -5.13 3.38 -1.52
N MET A 55 -4.82 3.19 -0.25
CA MET A 55 -3.49 3.41 0.33
C MET A 55 -3.20 2.31 1.35
N TYR A 56 -1.94 1.89 1.39
CA TYR A 56 -1.41 1.10 2.50
C TYR A 56 -0.28 1.86 3.19
N ILE A 57 -0.16 1.68 4.49
CA ILE A 57 1.00 1.98 5.31
C ILE A 57 1.59 0.62 5.68
N LEU A 58 2.80 0.36 5.19
CA LEU A 58 3.46 -0.93 5.28
C LEU A 58 4.60 -0.89 6.29
N LYS A 59 4.82 -2.03 6.94
CA LYS A 59 6.03 -2.38 7.69
C LYS A 59 6.90 -3.26 6.82
N ALA A 60 8.16 -2.87 6.65
CA ALA A 60 9.15 -3.64 5.93
C ALA A 60 10.55 -3.34 6.49
N GLU A 61 11.52 -4.19 6.17
CA GLU A 61 12.90 -4.03 6.63
C GLU A 61 13.65 -2.90 5.89
N SER A 62 13.20 -2.56 4.68
CA SER A 62 13.78 -1.49 3.85
C SER A 62 12.78 -0.95 2.83
N LEU A 63 13.16 0.13 2.13
CA LEU A 63 12.36 0.67 1.03
C LEU A 63 12.25 -0.34 -0.12
N GLU A 64 13.33 -1.05 -0.42
CA GLU A 64 13.38 -2.09 -1.44
C GLU A 64 12.47 -3.26 -1.07
N ALA A 65 12.44 -3.67 0.20
CA ALA A 65 11.52 -4.72 0.65
C ALA A 65 10.05 -4.28 0.48
N ALA A 66 9.72 -3.03 0.85
CA ALA A 66 8.37 -2.49 0.64
C ALA A 66 8.00 -2.36 -0.86
N GLU A 67 8.98 -2.03 -1.71
CA GLU A 67 8.82 -1.96 -3.16
C GLU A 67 8.45 -3.34 -3.74
N GLU A 68 9.09 -4.41 -3.26
CA GLU A 68 8.76 -5.77 -3.69
C GLU A 68 7.35 -6.19 -3.28
N LEU A 69 6.84 -5.73 -2.12
CA LEU A 69 5.43 -5.92 -1.74
C LEU A 69 4.48 -5.19 -2.70
N CYS A 70 4.82 -3.95 -3.09
CA CYS A 70 4.00 -3.16 -4.02
C CYS A 70 3.94 -3.77 -5.43
N LYS A 71 5.07 -4.30 -5.93
CA LYS A 71 5.12 -4.96 -7.25
C LYS A 71 4.29 -6.23 -7.33
N ARG A 72 4.13 -6.95 -6.21
CA ARG A 72 3.33 -8.18 -6.11
C ARG A 72 1.83 -7.92 -5.96
N GLU A 73 1.44 -6.67 -5.68
CA GLU A 73 0.04 -6.30 -5.52
C GLU A 73 -0.73 -6.65 -6.82
N PRO A 74 -1.83 -7.42 -6.76
CA PRO A 74 -2.49 -7.93 -7.95
C PRO A 74 -3.04 -6.85 -8.90
N LEU A 75 -3.58 -5.75 -8.40
CA LEU A 75 -4.05 -4.66 -9.25
C LEU A 75 -2.89 -4.00 -10.01
N VAL A 76 -1.71 -3.90 -9.40
CA VAL A 76 -0.46 -3.41 -10.01
C VAL A 76 0.07 -4.41 -11.03
N ALA A 77 0.27 -5.67 -10.63
CA ALA A 77 0.84 -6.72 -11.48
C ALA A 77 -0.02 -7.00 -12.73
N GLU A 78 -1.35 -6.87 -12.61
CA GLU A 78 -2.29 -7.03 -13.72
C GLU A 78 -2.55 -5.72 -14.49
N GLY A 79 -1.93 -4.61 -14.08
CA GLY A 79 -1.96 -3.32 -14.79
C GLY A 79 -3.23 -2.48 -14.60
N PHE A 80 -4.14 -2.87 -13.70
CA PHE A 80 -5.31 -2.07 -13.32
C PHE A 80 -4.91 -0.82 -12.52
N ALA A 81 -3.82 -0.90 -11.78
CA ALA A 81 -3.27 0.17 -10.97
C ALA A 81 -1.77 0.32 -11.20
N THR A 82 -1.22 1.44 -10.71
CA THR A 82 0.19 1.65 -10.44
C THR A 82 0.33 2.08 -8.98
N TYR A 83 1.53 2.30 -8.49
CA TYR A 83 1.75 2.77 -7.13
C TYR A 83 2.76 3.92 -7.03
N LYS A 84 2.66 4.66 -5.92
CA LYS A 84 3.69 5.58 -5.44
C LYS A 84 4.09 5.18 -4.04
N LEU A 85 5.35 4.77 -3.88
CA LEU A 85 5.94 4.38 -2.60
C LEU A 85 6.85 5.48 -2.04
N LYS A 86 6.71 5.78 -0.74
CA LYS A 86 7.64 6.64 0.00
C LYS A 86 7.86 6.14 1.42
N ALA A 87 9.09 6.28 1.91
CA ALA A 87 9.40 6.11 3.32
C ALA A 87 8.81 7.29 4.13
N LEU A 88 8.24 6.97 5.27
CA LEU A 88 7.65 7.90 6.22
C LEU A 88 8.28 7.65 7.59
N GLN A 89 8.81 8.71 8.20
CA GLN A 89 9.15 8.70 9.61
C GLN A 89 7.92 9.14 10.42
N PRO A 90 7.35 8.28 11.28
CA PRO A 90 6.19 8.65 12.08
C PRO A 90 6.59 9.68 13.15
N ALA A 91 5.94 10.83 13.14
CA ALA A 91 6.02 11.81 14.22
C ALA A 91 5.13 11.36 15.39
N ASN A 92 5.70 11.17 16.57
CA ASN A 92 4.98 10.70 17.75
C ASN A 92 5.57 11.28 19.05
N LYS A 93 4.98 10.93 20.20
CA LYS A 93 5.41 11.44 21.51
C LYS A 93 6.84 11.04 21.88
N GLU A 94 7.33 9.89 21.42
CA GLU A 94 8.65 9.36 21.79
C GLU A 94 9.79 10.12 21.10
N ASN A 95 9.54 10.64 19.89
CA ASN A 95 10.50 11.44 19.14
C ASN A 95 10.15 12.94 19.08
N ASN A 96 9.35 13.43 20.05
CA ASN A 96 8.92 14.83 20.13
C ASN A 96 8.33 15.36 18.81
N TYR A 97 7.58 14.53 18.09
CA TYR A 97 7.01 14.86 16.78
C TYR A 97 8.05 15.29 15.73
N LEU A 98 9.24 14.69 15.77
CA LEU A 98 10.39 14.99 14.90
C LEU A 98 10.97 16.41 15.07
N LEU A 99 10.66 17.07 16.21
CA LEU A 99 11.26 18.33 16.62
C LEU A 99 12.56 18.11 17.41
#